data_AF-A0A7C9AAF0-F1
#
_entry.id   AF-A0A7C9AAF0-F1
#
_cell.length_a   1.000
_cell.length_b   1.000
_cell.length_c   1.000
_cell.angle_alpha   90.00
_cell.angle_beta   90.00
_cell.angle_gamma   90.00
#
_symmetry.space_group_name_H-M   'P 1'
#
loop_
_entity.id
_entity.type
_entity.pdbx_description
1 polymer ?
#
loop_
_entity_poly.entity_id
_entity_poly.type
_entity_poly.pdbx_seq_one_letter_code
_entity_poly.pdbx_strand_id
1 'polypeptide(L)'
;LLAAHPVAPLVTIHHFEAVNPIFPSMNRLQSFIRLSFPAQVDSAGLMQQSICYDPARNWTVSVSWGYAVQIIRGWIPAHEMERPARTFDNFRRNKNPLWFSFDTRPWSKHPCEEPYVYFFNNVVMNTANNVSWSEY
;
A
#
# COMPACT_ATOMS: atom_id res chain seq x y z
N LEU A 1 4.03 4.33 3.10
CA LEU A 1 2.92 4.81 3.96
C LEU A 1 1.63 4.10 3.58
N LEU A 2 1.08 4.35 2.39
CA LEU A 2 -0.20 3.79 1.97
C LEU A 2 -0.26 2.26 2.00
N ALA A 3 0.81 1.57 1.59
CA ALA A 3 0.89 0.09 1.63
C ALA A 3 0.89 -0.54 3.04
N ALA A 4 1.25 0.24 4.06
CA ALA A 4 1.31 -0.18 5.45
C ALA A 4 0.38 0.69 6.31
N HIS A 5 -0.74 1.14 5.74
CA HIS A 5 -1.70 1.90 6.49
C HIS A 5 -2.34 0.98 7.54
N PRO A 6 -2.45 1.42 8.80
CA PRO A 6 -3.01 0.60 9.86
C PRO A 6 -4.47 0.24 9.57
N VAL A 7 -5.02 -0.71 10.35
CA VAL A 7 -6.43 -1.09 10.35
C VAL A 7 -7.28 0.02 10.97
N ALA A 8 -7.36 1.14 10.26
CA ALA A 8 -8.13 2.32 10.58
C ALA A 8 -8.62 2.95 9.26
N PRO A 9 -9.83 3.54 9.24
CA PRO A 9 -10.35 4.16 8.02
C PRO A 9 -9.43 5.29 7.52
N LEU A 10 -9.18 5.31 6.22
CA LEU A 10 -8.49 6.44 5.59
C LEU A 10 -9.44 7.65 5.55
N VAL A 11 -9.17 8.65 6.40
CA VAL A 11 -10.08 9.79 6.57
C VAL A 11 -9.82 10.89 5.54
N THR A 12 -8.57 11.34 5.40
CA THR A 12 -8.21 12.45 4.49
C THR A 12 -6.83 12.27 3.86
N ILE A 13 -6.67 12.81 2.65
CA ILE A 13 -5.38 13.01 1.98
C ILE A 13 -5.17 14.52 1.82
N HIS A 14 -4.49 15.14 2.78
CA HIS A 14 -4.43 16.61 2.89
C HIS A 14 -3.41 17.28 1.96
N HIS A 15 -2.31 16.60 1.61
CA HIS A 15 -1.21 17.19 0.82
C HIS A 15 -1.10 16.60 -0.60
N PHE A 16 -2.24 16.30 -1.21
CA PHE A 16 -2.30 15.59 -2.48
C PHE A 16 -1.53 16.28 -3.64
N GLU A 17 -1.57 17.61 -3.72
CA GLU A 17 -0.87 18.37 -4.76
C GLU A 17 0.66 18.37 -4.59
N ALA A 18 1.13 18.17 -3.35
CA ALA A 18 2.55 18.21 -3.01
C ALA A 18 3.25 16.85 -3.14
N VAL A 19 2.50 15.76 -3.36
CA VAL A 19 3.04 14.40 -3.48
C VAL A 19 3.13 13.94 -4.94
N ASN A 20 3.90 12.87 -5.17
CA ASN A 20 3.87 12.15 -6.44
C ASN A 20 2.50 11.47 -6.64
N PRO A 21 2.12 11.15 -7.89
CA PRO A 21 0.92 10.36 -8.17
C PRO A 21 0.89 9.07 -7.33
N ILE A 22 -0.30 8.70 -6.85
CA ILE A 22 -0.49 7.54 -5.97
C ILE A 22 -0.12 6.24 -6.71
N PHE A 23 -0.50 6.17 -7.98
CA PHE A 23 -0.21 5.06 -8.87
C PHE A 23 0.87 5.45 -9.88
N PRO A 24 1.77 4.53 -10.27
CA PRO A 24 2.79 4.80 -11.28
C PRO A 24 2.17 5.05 -12.66
N SER A 25 2.95 5.67 -13.55
CA SER A 25 2.58 5.87 -14.97
C SER A 25 1.29 6.68 -15.19
N MET A 26 0.86 7.47 -14.21
CA MET A 26 -0.34 8.31 -14.26
C MET A 26 -0.05 9.70 -13.70
N ASN A 27 -0.83 10.69 -14.11
CA ASN A 27 -0.80 11.99 -13.46
C ASN A 27 -1.59 11.97 -12.13
N ARG A 28 -1.47 13.04 -11.34
CA ARG A 28 -2.14 13.14 -10.03
C ARG A 28 -3.64 12.89 -10.15
N LEU A 29 -4.34 13.69 -10.97
CA LEU A 29 -5.79 13.61 -11.13
C LEU A 29 -6.25 12.18 -11.52
N GLN A 30 -5.57 11.56 -12.49
CA GLN A 30 -5.86 10.18 -12.89
C GLN A 30 -5.67 9.20 -11.74
N SER A 31 -4.59 9.34 -10.97
CA SER A 31 -4.34 8.48 -9.82
C SER A 31 -5.40 8.62 -8.72
N PHE A 32 -5.96 9.82 -8.55
CA PHE A 32 -7.04 10.08 -7.61
C PHE A 32 -8.37 9.50 -8.09
N ILE A 33 -8.70 9.68 -9.38
CA ILE A 33 -9.87 9.06 -9.99
C ILE A 33 -9.81 7.54 -9.84
N ARG A 34 -8.64 6.93 -10.07
CA ARG A 34 -8.44 5.48 -9.87
C ARG A 34 -8.64 5.07 -8.41
N LEU A 35 -8.16 5.84 -7.45
CA LEU A 35 -8.38 5.56 -6.03
C LEU A 35 -9.88 5.64 -5.64
N SER A 36 -10.68 6.42 -6.36
CA SER A 36 -12.11 6.54 -6.07
C SER A 36 -12.89 5.26 -6.35
N PHE A 37 -12.43 4.37 -7.22
CA PHE A 37 -13.13 3.12 -7.55
C PHE A 37 -13.21 2.15 -6.36
N PRO A 38 -12.11 1.73 -5.72
CA PRO A 38 -12.19 0.88 -4.52
C PRO A 38 -12.87 1.62 -3.37
N ALA A 39 -12.68 2.93 -3.23
CA ALA A 39 -13.34 3.73 -2.19
C ALA A 39 -14.88 3.71 -2.31
N GLN A 40 -15.44 3.65 -3.52
CA GLN A 40 -16.87 3.52 -3.76
C GLN A 40 -17.42 2.13 -3.46
N VAL A 41 -16.57 1.09 -3.52
CA VAL A 41 -16.95 -0.29 -3.23
C VAL A 41 -16.90 -0.58 -1.74
N ASP A 42 -15.82 -0.20 -1.06
CA ASP A 42 -15.66 -0.34 0.39
C ASP A 42 -14.69 0.73 0.91
N SER A 43 -15.23 1.86 1.36
CA SER A 43 -14.41 2.95 1.90
C SER A 43 -13.72 2.57 3.22
N ALA A 44 -14.28 1.62 3.99
CA ALA A 44 -13.71 1.21 5.27
C ALA A 44 -12.46 0.37 5.06
N GLY A 45 -12.46 -0.52 4.06
CA GLY A 45 -11.31 -1.38 3.70
C GLY A 45 -10.19 -0.66 2.94
N LEU A 46 -10.40 0.56 2.47
CA LEU A 46 -9.44 1.29 1.63
C LEU A 46 -8.07 1.45 2.32
N MET A 47 -7.02 0.99 1.63
CA MET A 47 -5.62 0.94 2.07
C MET A 47 -5.33 0.09 3.31
N GLN A 48 -6.32 -0.57 3.90
CA GLN A 48 -6.08 -1.44 5.05
C GLN A 48 -5.12 -2.57 4.67
N GLN A 49 -4.09 -2.73 5.50
CA GLN A 49 -3.07 -3.75 5.31
C GLN A 49 -3.53 -5.09 5.91
N SER A 50 -3.42 -6.15 5.11
CA SER A 50 -3.50 -7.55 5.55
C SER A 50 -2.18 -8.25 5.24
N ILE A 51 -1.66 -9.02 6.19
CA ILE A 51 -0.38 -9.71 6.06
C ILE A 51 -0.63 -11.21 6.06
N CYS A 52 -0.23 -11.88 4.99
CA CYS A 52 -0.36 -13.32 4.78
C CYS A 52 1.02 -13.95 4.62
N TYR A 53 1.16 -15.19 5.10
CA TYR A 53 2.41 -15.94 4.97
C TYR A 53 2.17 -17.19 4.12
N ASP A 54 3.07 -17.46 3.18
CA ASP A 54 3.13 -18.72 2.43
C ASP A 54 4.34 -19.53 2.90
N PRO A 55 4.17 -20.53 3.78
CA PRO A 55 5.27 -21.33 4.29
C PRO A 55 5.94 -22.20 3.22
N ALA A 56 5.20 -22.63 2.19
CA ALA A 56 5.73 -23.54 1.17
C ALA A 56 6.73 -22.82 0.26
N ARG A 57 6.48 -21.53 -0.02
CA ARG A 57 7.37 -20.69 -0.83
C ARG A 57 8.29 -19.80 0.02
N ASN A 58 8.10 -19.82 1.34
CA ASN A 58 8.73 -18.91 2.30
C ASN A 58 8.52 -17.44 1.87
N TRP A 59 7.28 -17.03 1.66
CA TRP A 59 6.93 -15.66 1.26
C TRP A 59 6.11 -14.95 2.32
N THR A 60 6.26 -13.63 2.36
CA THR A 60 5.37 -12.71 3.06
C THR A 60 4.61 -11.89 2.02
N VAL A 61 3.29 -11.95 2.06
CA VAL A 61 2.40 -11.22 1.15
C VAL A 61 1.67 -10.16 1.96
N SER A 62 1.84 -8.89 1.58
CA SER A 62 1.12 -7.76 2.18
C SER A 62 0.15 -7.18 1.16
N VAL A 63 -1.13 -7.19 1.51
CA VAL A 63 -2.21 -6.66 0.69
C VAL A 63 -2.70 -5.37 1.32
N SER A 64 -2.53 -4.24 0.65
CA SER A 64 -3.18 -2.97 0.98
C SER A 64 -4.31 -2.75 -0.01
N TRP A 65 -5.54 -3.03 0.43
CA TRP A 65 -6.68 -3.14 -0.46
C TRP A 65 -6.98 -1.81 -1.17
N GLY A 66 -7.19 -1.85 -2.49
CA GLY A 66 -7.39 -0.65 -3.30
C GLY A 66 -6.11 0.17 -3.56
N TYR A 67 -4.93 -0.30 -3.13
CA TYR A 67 -3.66 0.37 -3.40
C TYR A 67 -2.59 -0.56 -3.98
N ALA A 68 -2.10 -1.54 -3.23
CA ALA A 68 -0.98 -2.38 -3.69
C ALA A 68 -0.89 -3.74 -2.98
N VAL A 69 -0.42 -4.74 -3.71
CA VAL A 69 0.02 -6.03 -3.18
C VAL A 69 1.54 -6.08 -3.25
N GLN A 70 2.19 -6.45 -2.14
CA GLN A 70 3.62 -6.64 -2.04
C GLN A 70 3.92 -8.11 -1.73
N ILE A 71 4.70 -8.76 -2.58
CA ILE A 71 5.18 -10.12 -2.36
C ILE A 71 6.68 -10.04 -2.04
N ILE A 72 7.07 -10.46 -0.84
CA ILE A 72 8.45 -10.45 -0.37
C ILE A 72 8.90 -11.89 -0.18
N ARG A 73 10.10 -12.23 -0.65
CA ARG A 73 10.70 -13.53 -0.35
C ARG A 73 11.30 -13.48 1.06
N GLY A 74 11.05 -14.52 1.82
CA GLY A 74 11.39 -14.61 3.24
C GLY A 74 10.20 -14.35 4.15
N TRP A 75 10.42 -14.69 5.41
CA TRP A 75 9.49 -14.45 6.50
C TRP A 75 9.80 -13.11 7.15
N ILE A 76 8.92 -12.13 6.96
CA ILE A 76 9.03 -10.79 7.56
C ILE A 76 8.00 -10.68 8.67
N PRO A 77 8.40 -10.43 9.92
CA PRO A 77 7.46 -10.31 11.04
C PRO A 77 6.38 -9.26 10.79
N ALA A 78 5.16 -9.50 11.30
CA ALA A 78 4.05 -8.56 11.14
C ALA A 78 4.40 -7.15 11.66
N HIS A 79 5.04 -7.06 12.83
CA HIS A 79 5.47 -5.80 13.41
C HIS A 79 6.49 -5.02 12.56
N GLU A 80 7.21 -5.68 11.66
CA GLU A 80 8.07 -5.02 10.66
C GLU A 80 7.26 -4.61 9.43
N MET A 81 6.32 -5.44 8.99
CA MET A 81 5.44 -5.14 7.85
C MET A 81 4.49 -3.97 8.13
N GLU A 82 4.05 -3.81 9.37
CA GLU A 82 3.25 -2.68 9.85
C GLU A 82 4.04 -1.37 9.92
N ARG A 83 5.38 -1.44 10.02
CA ARG A 83 6.23 -0.25 9.95
C ARG A 83 6.39 0.17 8.49
N PRO A 84 5.94 1.37 8.08
CA PRO A 84 6.07 1.81 6.70
C PRO A 84 7.53 1.84 6.25
N ALA A 85 7.83 1.11 5.18
CA ALA A 85 9.14 1.20 4.54
C ALA A 85 9.33 2.55 3.87
N ARG A 86 10.55 3.11 3.91
CA ARG A 86 10.91 4.45 3.38
C ARG A 86 10.91 4.54 1.84
N THR A 87 9.73 4.36 1.25
CA THR A 87 9.43 4.57 -0.19
C THR A 87 8.95 5.98 -0.50
N PHE A 88 8.79 6.82 0.52
CA PHE A 88 8.29 8.19 0.45
C PHE A 88 9.27 9.12 1.16
N ASP A 89 9.21 10.40 0.80
CA ASP A 89 10.05 11.43 1.40
C ASP A 89 9.30 12.16 2.53
N ASN A 90 10.04 12.69 3.49
CA ASN A 90 9.51 13.61 4.49
C ASN A 90 9.29 15.02 3.90
N PHE A 91 8.74 15.94 4.70
CA PHE A 91 8.49 17.32 4.28
C PHE A 91 9.76 18.09 3.87
N ARG A 92 10.95 17.67 4.33
CA ARG A 92 12.26 18.20 3.91
C ARG A 92 12.79 17.53 2.63
N ARG A 93 11.95 16.77 1.91
CA ARG A 93 12.27 16.07 0.65
C ARG A 93 13.49 15.16 0.76
N ASN A 94 13.61 14.45 1.88
CA ASN A 94 14.65 13.45 2.09
C ASN A 94 14.10 12.24 2.86
N LYS A 95 14.95 11.22 3.10
CA LYS A 95 14.59 9.96 3.77
C LYS A 95 15.17 9.82 5.18
N ASN A 96 15.57 10.93 5.81
CA ASN A 96 16.11 10.92 7.17
C ASN A 96 14.98 10.56 8.18
N PRO A 97 15.15 9.48 8.97
CA PRO A 97 14.12 8.98 9.87
C PRO A 97 13.69 9.99 10.94
N LEU A 98 14.58 10.89 11.36
CA LEU A 98 14.32 11.89 12.43
C LEU A 98 13.26 12.94 12.06
N TRP A 99 12.86 13.00 10.79
CA TRP A 99 11.91 13.98 10.27
C TRP A 99 10.56 13.37 9.89
N PHE A 100 10.31 12.10 10.25
CA PHE A 100 8.97 11.52 10.18
C PHE A 100 8.31 11.62 11.56
N SER A 101 6.99 11.79 11.57
CA SER A 101 6.18 11.83 12.80
C SER A 101 5.83 10.44 13.34
N PHE A 102 6.30 9.38 12.69
CA PHE A 102 6.02 7.99 13.02
C PHE A 102 7.22 7.12 12.65
N ASP A 103 7.29 5.93 13.25
CA ASP A 103 8.36 4.98 12.99
C ASP A 103 8.33 4.49 11.54
N THR A 104 9.49 4.52 10.91
CA THR A 104 9.68 4.02 9.54
C THR A 104 10.83 3.02 9.52
N ARG A 105 10.75 2.05 8.61
CA ARG A 105 11.84 1.09 8.40
C ARG A 105 12.62 1.39 7.13
N PRO A 106 13.90 1.01 7.04
CA PRO A 106 14.64 1.07 5.77
C PRO A 106 13.90 0.30 4.67
N TRP A 107 13.96 0.81 3.45
CA TRP A 107 13.63 -0.01 2.28
C TRP A 107 14.79 -0.96 2.01
N SER A 108 14.52 -2.27 1.98
CA SER A 108 15.58 -3.23 1.71
C SER A 108 16.05 -3.10 0.26
N LYS A 109 17.36 -3.07 0.09
CA LYS A 109 18.02 -3.14 -1.23
C LYS A 109 18.56 -4.54 -1.50
N HIS A 110 18.39 -5.46 -0.55
CA HIS A 110 18.83 -6.83 -0.73
C HIS A 110 17.89 -7.51 -1.73
N PRO A 111 18.39 -8.12 -2.82
CA PRO A 111 17.54 -8.69 -3.87
C PRO A 111 16.54 -9.75 -3.37
N CYS A 112 16.80 -10.38 -2.22
CA CYS A 112 15.86 -11.33 -1.61
C CYS A 112 14.72 -10.66 -0.85
N GLU A 113 14.91 -9.46 -0.30
CA GLU A 113 13.92 -8.76 0.51
C GLU A 113 13.23 -7.63 -0.25
N GLU A 114 13.67 -7.37 -1.49
CA GLU A 114 13.01 -6.43 -2.39
C GLU A 114 11.61 -6.96 -2.75
N PRO A 115 10.54 -6.22 -2.43
CA PRO A 115 9.18 -6.65 -2.71
C PRO A 115 8.87 -6.56 -4.20
N TYR A 116 8.21 -7.58 -4.73
CA TYR A 116 7.45 -7.46 -5.98
C TYR A 116 6.15 -6.71 -5.68
N VAL A 117 5.98 -5.54 -6.30
CA VAL A 117 4.84 -4.65 -6.05
C VAL A 117 3.89 -4.66 -7.24
N TYR A 118 2.63 -4.99 -6.99
CA TYR A 118 1.52 -4.95 -7.93
C TYR A 118 0.55 -3.86 -7.48
N PHE A 119 0.26 -2.89 -8.34
CA PHE A 119 -0.54 -1.72 -7.99
C PHE A 119 -1.97 -1.91 -8.45
N PHE A 120 -2.92 -1.51 -7.61
CA PHE A 120 -4.33 -1.59 -7.95
C PHE A 120 -4.63 -1.02 -9.34
N ASN A 121 -5.32 -1.82 -10.14
CA ASN A 121 -5.73 -1.47 -11.49
C ASN A 121 -7.24 -1.27 -11.58
N ASN A 122 -8.03 -2.22 -11.06
CA ASN A 122 -9.48 -2.22 -11.20
C ASN A 122 -10.18 -3.01 -10.07
N VAL A 123 -11.46 -2.72 -9.85
CA VAL A 123 -12.33 -3.49 -8.94
C VAL A 123 -13.65 -3.82 -9.65
N VAL A 124 -14.09 -5.07 -9.51
CA VAL A 124 -15.36 -5.57 -10.05
C VAL A 124 -16.20 -6.04 -8.88
N MET A 125 -17.40 -5.48 -8.71
CA MET A 125 -18.37 -5.96 -7.74
C MET A 125 -19.30 -6.96 -8.41
N ASN A 126 -19.37 -8.17 -7.86
CA ASN A 126 -20.44 -9.10 -8.16
C ASN A 126 -21.62 -8.83 -7.23
N THR A 127 -22.64 -8.16 -7.76
CA THR A 127 -23.85 -7.76 -7.03
C THR A 127 -24.73 -8.93 -6.61
N ALA A 128 -24.61 -10.10 -7.24
CA ALA A 128 -25.40 -11.27 -6.87
C ALA A 128 -24.99 -11.84 -5.51
N ASN A 129 -23.70 -11.75 -5.17
CA ASN A 129 -23.14 -12.37 -3.97
C ASN A 129 -22.51 -11.36 -3.00
N ASN A 130 -22.57 -10.06 -3.29
CA ASN A 130 -21.87 -8.99 -2.55
C ASN A 130 -20.36 -9.25 -2.38
N VAL A 131 -19.72 -9.77 -3.43
CA VAL A 131 -18.28 -10.06 -3.45
C VAL A 131 -17.59 -9.10 -4.40
N SER A 132 -16.50 -8.48 -3.96
CA SER A 132 -15.62 -7.69 -4.81
C SER A 132 -14.38 -8.48 -5.24
N TRP A 133 -13.96 -8.27 -6.48
CA TRP A 133 -12.72 -8.79 -7.05
C TRP A 133 -11.85 -7.61 -7.43
N SER A 134 -10.58 -7.63 -7.06
CA SER A 134 -9.64 -6.56 -7.37
C SER A 134 -8.51 -7.08 -8.24
N GLU A 135 -8.19 -6.32 -9.28
CA GLU A 135 -7.06 -6.54 -10.18
C GLU A 135 -5.91 -5.63 -9.77
N TYR A 136 -4.70 -6.19 -9.74
CA TYR A 136 -3.45 -5.51 -9.35
C TYR A 136 -2.36 -5.78 -10.40
#